data_AF-A0A0D2WPI6-F1
#
_entry.id   AF-A0A0D2WPI6-F1
#
_cell.length_a   1.000
_cell.length_b   1.000
_cell.length_c   1.000
_cell.angle_alpha   90.00
_cell.angle_beta   90.00
_cell.angle_gamma   90.00
#
_symmetry.space_group_name_H-M   'P 1'
#
loop_
_entity.id
_entity.type
_entity.pdbx_description
1 polymer ?
#
loop_
_entity_poly.entity_id
_entity_poly.type
_entity_poly.pdbx_seq_one_letter_code
_entity_poly.pdbx_strand_id
1 'polypeptide(L)'
;MSSSLVVCYGVPASNIGSQYYVHQLSDAGLRYFTMEDTVGGFVQNGLHWCGSSSGYNYTSCPPGFRNTTTDTWYGAELAFWQHASTTFARQATGRVSVLLGSPYGGSAYRNSSFFALYELPNMNTSLVTAIDVYVITNGTERCGSGSLVALVQDIKHHLGLTPSCYDNPDMVRFILCENNGAPSAQCQFANEFSESSDLPADKAVPLALGCLLGGAILVIAVQQILLLRKKQASSQPMRQPLMGYGA
;
A
#
# COMPACT_ATOMS: atom_id res chain seq x y z
N MET A 1 14.07 -6.90 9.54
CA MET A 1 12.98 -6.30 8.75
C MET A 1 13.53 -6.08 7.36
N SER A 2 13.10 -6.89 6.38
CA SER A 2 13.48 -6.73 4.99
C SER A 2 12.57 -5.67 4.39
N SER A 3 12.89 -4.39 4.61
CA SER A 3 12.10 -3.30 4.05
C SER A 3 12.40 -3.21 2.56
N SER A 4 11.50 -3.78 1.75
CA SER A 4 11.58 -3.65 0.30
C SER A 4 11.41 -2.17 -0.06
N LEU A 5 12.44 -1.61 -0.69
CA LEU A 5 12.43 -0.23 -1.17
C LEU A 5 11.58 -0.16 -2.44
N VAL A 6 10.57 0.70 -2.53
CA VAL A 6 9.91 1.00 -3.81
C VAL A 6 10.45 2.30 -4.34
N VAL A 7 11.06 2.24 -5.52
CA VAL A 7 11.65 3.43 -6.12
C VAL A 7 10.57 4.16 -6.94
N CYS A 8 10.22 5.35 -6.48
CA CYS A 8 9.26 6.25 -7.11
C CYS A 8 9.88 7.05 -8.25
N TYR A 9 9.08 7.23 -9.29
CA TYR A 9 9.35 8.18 -10.37
C TYR A 9 8.75 9.55 -10.01
N GLY A 10 9.51 10.62 -10.18
CA GLY A 10 9.00 12.00 -10.12
C GLY A 10 10.04 12.99 -10.65
N VAL A 11 9.74 14.13 -11.30
CA VAL A 11 8.49 14.85 -11.64
C VAL A 11 8.84 15.99 -12.68
N PRO A 12 7.95 16.88 -13.24
CA PRO A 12 6.75 17.51 -12.66
C PRO A 12 5.40 17.12 -13.32
N ALA A 13 4.38 17.04 -12.45
CA ALA A 13 2.94 17.26 -12.65
C ALA A 13 2.16 16.54 -13.77
N SER A 14 2.76 15.72 -14.63
CA SER A 14 2.12 15.29 -15.89
C SER A 14 1.87 13.79 -16.06
N ASN A 15 2.39 12.92 -15.19
CA ASN A 15 2.10 11.48 -15.27
C ASN A 15 1.48 10.97 -13.97
N ILE A 16 0.15 11.09 -13.92
CA ILE A 16 -0.76 10.50 -12.92
C ILE A 16 -0.70 8.95 -12.91
N GLY A 17 0.05 8.34 -13.84
CA GLY A 17 0.10 6.91 -14.10
C GLY A 17 0.52 6.05 -12.92
N SER A 18 1.79 6.07 -12.49
CA SER A 18 2.32 5.13 -11.48
C SER A 18 2.42 5.73 -10.06
N GLN A 19 2.67 7.03 -9.91
CA GLN A 19 2.89 7.66 -8.60
C GLN A 19 1.75 7.39 -7.61
N TYR A 20 0.51 7.57 -8.08
CA TYR A 20 -0.68 7.29 -7.27
C TYR A 20 -0.70 5.84 -6.76
N TYR A 21 -0.49 4.86 -7.65
CA TYR A 21 -0.49 3.44 -7.27
C TYR A 21 0.68 3.07 -6.38
N VAL A 22 1.83 3.72 -6.54
CA VAL A 22 2.96 3.51 -5.63
C VAL A 22 2.60 3.95 -4.22
N HIS A 23 2.02 5.13 -4.04
CA HIS A 23 1.61 5.58 -2.70
C HIS A 23 0.56 4.65 -2.09
N GLN A 24 -0.44 4.23 -2.86
CA GLN A 24 -1.41 3.23 -2.41
C GLN A 24 -0.75 1.90 -2.03
N LEU A 25 0.28 1.46 -2.76
CA LEU A 25 0.99 0.20 -2.49
C LEU A 25 1.91 0.29 -1.28
N SER A 26 2.59 1.44 -1.11
CA SER A 26 3.51 1.69 -0.01
C SER A 26 2.83 1.68 1.35
N ASP A 27 1.58 2.18 1.40
CA ASP A 27 0.80 2.31 2.63
C ASP A 27 1.55 3.11 3.69
N ALA A 28 2.00 4.32 3.33
CA ALA A 28 2.76 5.22 4.20
C ALA A 28 3.99 4.54 4.86
N GLY A 29 4.77 3.81 4.05
CA GLY A 29 5.94 3.08 4.53
C GLY A 29 5.66 1.72 5.19
N LEU A 30 4.40 1.32 5.40
CA LEU A 30 4.06 0.08 6.13
C LEU A 30 4.35 -1.19 5.32
N ARG A 31 4.14 -1.16 4.01
CA ARG A 31 4.37 -2.32 3.12
C ARG A 31 5.64 -2.17 2.30
N TYR A 32 5.85 -0.98 1.75
CA TYR A 32 7.05 -0.59 1.04
C TYR A 32 7.43 0.80 1.46
N PHE A 33 8.72 1.09 1.40
CA PHE A 33 9.23 2.41 1.73
C PHE A 33 9.62 3.13 0.44
N THR A 34 9.00 4.27 0.15
CA THR A 34 9.28 5.09 -1.03
C THR A 34 10.09 6.33 -0.66
N MET A 35 10.55 7.08 -1.67
CA MET A 35 11.26 8.33 -1.45
C MET A 35 10.38 9.34 -0.70
N GLU A 36 9.09 9.37 -1.00
CA GLU A 36 8.11 10.27 -0.39
C GLU A 36 7.69 9.84 1.01
N ASP A 37 8.01 8.61 1.45
CA ASP A 37 7.87 8.18 2.84
C ASP A 37 9.06 8.63 3.71
N THR A 38 10.15 9.12 3.11
CA THR A 38 11.23 9.78 3.86
C THR A 38 10.75 11.14 4.40
N VAL A 39 11.37 11.64 5.49
CA VAL A 39 11.02 12.97 6.03
C VAL A 39 11.14 14.07 4.97
N GLY A 40 12.22 14.06 4.17
CA GLY A 40 12.43 15.06 3.12
C GLY A 40 11.43 14.94 1.99
N GLY A 41 11.16 13.72 1.53
CA GLY A 41 10.18 13.46 0.47
C GLY A 41 8.76 13.79 0.91
N PHE A 42 8.37 13.42 2.13
CA PHE A 42 7.03 13.64 2.67
C PHE A 42 6.67 15.12 2.72
N VAL A 43 7.56 15.96 3.27
CA VAL A 43 7.31 17.40 3.41
C VAL A 43 7.20 18.10 2.06
N GLN A 44 7.90 17.58 1.04
CA GLN A 44 7.96 18.19 -0.29
C GLN A 44 7.02 17.55 -1.32
N ASN A 45 6.35 16.44 -0.98
CA ASN A 45 5.49 15.73 -1.92
C ASN A 45 4.30 16.60 -2.34
N GLY A 46 4.09 16.72 -3.65
CA GLY A 46 3.00 17.51 -4.24
C GLY A 46 3.15 19.03 -4.13
N LEU A 47 4.24 19.55 -3.56
CA LEU A 47 4.48 20.99 -3.52
C LEU A 47 5.11 21.48 -4.84
N HIS A 48 4.87 22.76 -5.16
CA HIS A 48 5.51 23.47 -6.26
C HIS A 48 6.13 24.77 -5.71
N TRP A 49 7.45 24.95 -5.84
CA TRP A 49 8.17 26.02 -5.16
C TRP A 49 9.44 26.46 -5.88
N CYS A 50 9.74 27.76 -5.76
CA CYS A 50 10.96 28.38 -6.25
C CYS A 50 11.24 29.70 -5.54
N GLY A 51 12.46 30.20 -5.70
CA GLY A 51 12.89 31.48 -5.15
C GLY A 51 12.66 32.67 -6.09
N SER A 52 12.71 33.87 -5.52
CA SER A 52 12.84 35.18 -6.16
C SER A 52 13.96 35.97 -5.49
N SER A 53 14.24 37.19 -5.96
CA SER A 53 15.24 38.07 -5.33
C SER A 53 14.90 38.48 -3.89
N SER A 54 13.66 38.34 -3.46
CA SER A 54 13.18 38.73 -2.12
C SER A 54 12.73 37.56 -1.25
N GLY A 55 12.97 36.30 -1.65
CA GLY A 55 12.58 35.11 -0.89
C GLY A 55 11.84 34.09 -1.73
N TYR A 56 10.68 33.61 -1.27
CA TYR A 56 9.83 32.68 -2.04
C TYR A 56 9.05 33.41 -3.13
N ASN A 57 8.85 32.76 -4.26
CA ASN A 57 7.93 33.24 -5.29
C ASN A 57 6.59 32.51 -5.19
N TYR A 58 5.54 33.24 -4.82
CA TYR A 58 4.17 32.70 -4.68
C TYR A 58 3.31 32.91 -5.94
N THR A 59 3.81 33.65 -6.94
CA THR A 59 3.04 33.99 -8.15
C THR A 59 3.22 32.94 -9.23
N SER A 60 4.47 32.56 -9.50
CA SER A 60 4.78 31.57 -10.53
C SER A 60 6.19 31.02 -10.34
N CYS A 61 6.38 29.77 -10.76
CA CYS A 61 7.70 29.16 -10.82
C CYS A 61 8.03 28.76 -12.25
N PRO A 62 9.28 28.97 -12.70
CA PRO A 62 9.70 28.51 -14.01
C PRO A 62 9.61 26.98 -14.04
N PRO A 63 9.10 26.39 -15.13
CA PRO A 63 9.13 24.94 -15.28
C PRO A 63 10.58 24.49 -15.24
N GLY A 64 10.84 23.41 -14.52
CA GLY A 64 12.15 22.79 -14.55
C GLY A 64 12.47 22.28 -15.95
N PHE A 65 13.74 22.34 -16.35
CA PHE A 65 14.20 21.89 -17.67
C PHE A 65 15.48 21.08 -17.58
N ARG A 66 15.67 20.14 -18.50
CA ARG A 66 16.92 19.40 -18.68
C ARG A 66 17.79 20.12 -19.69
N ASN A 67 19.04 20.41 -19.32
CA ASN A 67 20.06 20.74 -20.30
C ASN A 67 20.60 19.44 -20.89
N THR A 68 20.34 19.21 -22.17
CA THR A 68 20.73 17.98 -22.88
C THR A 68 22.21 17.90 -23.20
N THR A 69 22.94 19.02 -23.13
CA THR A 69 24.39 19.06 -23.35
C THR A 69 25.17 18.64 -22.10
N THR A 70 24.73 19.09 -20.92
CA THR A 70 25.38 18.77 -19.64
C THR A 70 24.73 17.62 -18.87
N ASP A 71 23.57 17.15 -19.33
CA ASP A 71 22.70 16.18 -18.64
C ASP A 71 22.35 16.60 -17.20
N THR A 72 22.05 17.89 -17.03
CA THR A 72 21.70 18.46 -15.72
C THR A 72 20.30 19.04 -15.76
N TRP A 73 19.49 18.78 -14.73
CA TRP A 73 18.21 19.43 -14.56
C TRP A 73 18.36 20.76 -13.81
N TYR A 74 17.60 21.74 -14.25
CA TYR A 74 17.52 23.07 -13.69
C TYR A 74 16.12 23.32 -13.15
N GLY A 75 16.03 24.06 -12.06
CA GLY A 75 14.79 24.31 -11.32
C GLY A 75 14.89 23.77 -9.90
N ALA A 76 14.31 24.50 -8.95
CA ALA A 76 14.44 24.19 -7.52
C ALA A 76 13.91 22.80 -7.18
N GLU A 77 12.70 22.46 -7.66
CA GLU A 77 12.10 21.14 -7.48
C GLU A 77 12.91 20.02 -8.12
N LEU A 78 13.36 20.20 -9.36
CA LEU A 78 14.13 19.15 -10.04
C LEU A 78 15.47 18.91 -9.38
N ALA A 79 16.16 19.96 -8.95
CA ALA A 79 17.40 19.84 -8.20
C ALA A 79 17.18 19.14 -6.85
N PHE A 80 16.08 19.46 -6.15
CA PHE A 80 15.69 18.78 -4.93
C PHE A 80 15.45 17.28 -5.18
N TRP A 81 14.57 16.93 -6.12
CA TRP A 81 14.24 15.54 -6.43
C TRP A 81 15.44 14.77 -6.96
N GLN A 82 16.33 15.41 -7.72
CA GLN A 82 17.56 14.77 -8.19
C GLN A 82 18.43 14.35 -7.01
N HIS A 83 18.62 15.25 -6.05
CA HIS A 83 19.41 14.98 -4.86
C HIS A 83 18.73 13.95 -3.93
N ALA A 84 17.42 14.06 -3.76
CA ALA A 84 16.62 13.14 -2.97
C ALA A 84 16.69 11.72 -3.55
N SER A 85 16.41 11.55 -4.85
CA SER A 85 16.50 10.26 -5.56
C SER A 85 17.90 9.65 -5.47
N THR A 86 18.94 10.46 -5.74
CA THR A 86 20.34 10.00 -5.63
C THR A 86 20.66 9.49 -4.22
N THR A 87 20.23 10.23 -3.19
CA THR A 87 20.50 9.88 -1.80
C THR A 87 19.70 8.64 -1.39
N PHE A 88 18.43 8.58 -1.76
CA PHE A 88 17.54 7.46 -1.49
C PHE A 88 18.09 6.15 -2.08
N ALA A 89 18.52 6.18 -3.34
CA ALA A 89 19.08 5.02 -4.01
C ALA A 89 20.41 4.54 -3.39
N ARG A 90 21.26 5.45 -2.89
CA ARG A 90 22.50 5.07 -2.19
C ARG A 90 22.24 4.33 -0.87
N GLN A 91 21.09 4.59 -0.24
CA GLN A 91 20.68 3.92 1.00
C GLN A 91 19.91 2.61 0.73
N ALA A 92 19.64 2.29 -0.54
CA ALA A 92 18.98 1.06 -0.92
C ALA A 92 19.83 -0.17 -0.57
N THR A 93 19.23 -1.15 0.10
CA THR A 93 19.87 -2.42 0.43
C THR A 93 18.88 -3.58 0.30
N GLY A 94 19.39 -4.80 0.15
CA GLY A 94 18.58 -6.01 0.04
C GLY A 94 17.77 -6.05 -1.25
N ARG A 95 16.49 -6.42 -1.13
CA ARG A 95 15.56 -6.55 -2.24
C ARG A 95 14.90 -5.20 -2.51
N VAL A 96 15.07 -4.68 -3.72
CA VAL A 96 14.47 -3.43 -4.18
C VAL A 96 13.35 -3.77 -5.16
N SER A 97 12.21 -3.10 -5.01
CA SER A 97 11.05 -3.22 -5.87
C SER A 97 10.88 -1.94 -6.70
N VAL A 98 10.44 -2.07 -7.96
CA VAL A 98 10.22 -0.95 -8.86
C VAL A 98 8.85 -1.13 -9.50
N LEU A 99 7.96 -0.15 -9.33
CA LEU A 99 6.63 -0.16 -9.93
C LEU A 99 6.60 0.79 -11.13
N LEU A 100 6.35 0.25 -12.32
CA LEU A 100 6.39 0.97 -13.59
C LEU A 100 5.06 0.89 -14.33
N GLY A 101 4.88 1.76 -15.31
CA GLY A 101 3.77 1.69 -16.26
C GLY A 101 2.54 2.48 -15.83
N SER A 102 1.45 2.23 -16.55
CA SER A 102 0.19 2.96 -16.43
C SER A 102 -0.96 2.07 -16.90
N PRO A 103 -2.13 2.10 -16.24
CA PRO A 103 -3.30 1.37 -16.71
C PRO A 103 -3.77 1.83 -18.10
N TYR A 104 -3.42 3.07 -18.48
CA TYR A 104 -3.80 3.66 -19.75
C TYR A 104 -2.82 3.33 -20.90
N GLY A 105 -1.75 2.58 -20.63
CA GLY A 105 -0.75 2.18 -21.61
C GLY A 105 0.38 3.22 -21.81
N GLY A 106 1.23 2.96 -22.81
CA GLY A 106 2.46 3.72 -23.09
C GLY A 106 3.73 2.99 -22.59
N SER A 107 4.89 3.61 -22.79
CA SER A 107 6.17 3.07 -22.30
C SER A 107 6.31 3.27 -20.78
N ALA A 108 6.55 2.18 -20.08
CA ALA A 108 6.72 2.03 -18.65
C ALA A 108 8.12 2.44 -18.20
N TYR A 109 9.13 2.20 -19.05
CA TYR A 109 10.51 2.61 -18.81
C TYR A 109 10.96 3.70 -19.78
N ARG A 110 11.72 4.66 -19.26
CA ARG A 110 12.39 5.72 -20.03
C ARG A 110 13.78 5.91 -19.47
N ASN A 111 14.78 5.88 -20.33
CA ASN A 111 16.17 6.16 -19.95
C ASN A 111 16.40 7.61 -19.48
N SER A 112 15.45 8.51 -19.74
CA SER A 112 15.44 9.90 -19.26
C SER A 112 14.71 10.10 -17.93
N SER A 113 14.25 9.03 -17.29
CA SER A 113 13.57 9.09 -16.00
C SER A 113 14.54 9.31 -14.84
N PHE A 114 14.03 9.78 -13.69
CA PHE A 114 14.81 9.88 -12.45
C PHE A 114 15.36 8.52 -12.01
N PHE A 115 14.58 7.46 -12.19
CA PHE A 115 15.05 6.10 -11.94
C PHE A 115 16.28 5.75 -12.76
N ALA A 116 16.24 5.97 -14.06
CA ALA A 116 17.34 5.66 -14.95
C ALA A 116 18.57 6.56 -14.69
N LEU A 117 18.36 7.85 -14.43
CA LEU A 117 19.45 8.84 -14.36
C LEU A 117 20.08 8.96 -12.97
N TYR A 118 19.30 8.82 -11.90
CA TYR A 118 19.73 9.18 -10.55
C TYR A 118 19.63 8.04 -9.55
N GLU A 119 18.75 7.07 -9.76
CA GLU A 119 18.55 6.02 -8.76
C GLU A 119 19.34 4.78 -9.13
N LEU A 120 19.06 4.18 -10.29
CA LEU A 120 19.70 2.97 -10.75
C LEU A 120 21.24 3.05 -10.79
N PRO A 121 21.87 4.15 -11.29
CA PRO A 121 23.33 4.26 -11.30
C PRO A 121 23.95 4.50 -9.92
N ASN A 122 23.16 4.90 -8.92
CA ASN A 122 23.64 5.26 -7.58
C ASN A 122 23.35 4.18 -6.52
N MET A 123 22.63 3.11 -6.87
CA MET A 123 22.43 1.97 -6.00
C MET A 123 23.77 1.25 -5.73
N ASN A 124 23.96 0.80 -4.49
CA ASN A 124 25.17 0.09 -4.12
C ASN A 124 25.09 -1.38 -4.53
N THR A 125 25.90 -1.77 -5.52
CA THR A 125 25.95 -3.13 -6.09
C THR A 125 26.33 -4.21 -5.07
N SER A 126 26.97 -3.86 -3.96
CA SER A 126 27.33 -4.81 -2.90
C SER A 126 26.21 -4.99 -1.86
N LEU A 127 25.24 -4.07 -1.80
CA LEU A 127 24.18 -4.09 -0.80
C LEU A 127 22.82 -4.46 -1.40
N VAL A 128 22.56 -4.12 -2.66
CA VAL A 128 21.35 -4.53 -3.37
C VAL A 128 21.51 -5.96 -3.87
N THR A 129 20.64 -6.85 -3.41
CA THR A 129 20.72 -8.29 -3.67
C THR A 129 19.76 -8.78 -4.75
N ALA A 130 18.67 -8.05 -4.99
CA ALA A 130 17.65 -8.40 -5.99
C ALA A 130 16.84 -7.17 -6.42
N ILE A 131 16.35 -7.20 -7.65
CA ILE A 131 15.41 -6.21 -8.19
C ILE A 131 14.14 -6.93 -8.64
N ASP A 132 13.00 -6.52 -8.10
CA ASP A 132 11.67 -6.96 -8.54
C ASP A 132 10.98 -5.82 -9.30
N VAL A 133 10.65 -6.06 -10.56
CA VAL A 133 9.93 -5.10 -11.42
C VAL A 133 8.46 -5.50 -11.45
N TYR A 134 7.60 -4.62 -10.95
CA TYR A 134 6.16 -4.72 -11.05
C TYR A 134 5.68 -3.79 -12.16
N VAL A 135 4.93 -4.31 -13.12
CA VAL A 135 4.47 -3.55 -14.28
C VAL A 135 2.96 -3.41 -14.22
N ILE A 136 2.48 -2.17 -14.19
CA ILE A 136 1.07 -1.82 -14.43
C ILE A 136 0.86 -1.75 -15.94
N THR A 137 0.04 -2.66 -16.47
CA THR A 137 -0.18 -2.74 -17.91
C THR A 137 -1.60 -3.15 -18.27
N ASN A 138 -2.12 -2.63 -19.38
CA ASN A 138 -3.35 -3.12 -20.03
C ASN A 138 -3.06 -4.17 -21.12
N GLY A 139 -1.79 -4.58 -21.27
CA GLY A 139 -1.30 -5.53 -22.25
C GLY A 139 -0.49 -4.92 -23.40
N THR A 140 -0.42 -3.59 -23.53
CA THR A 140 0.40 -2.94 -24.58
C THR A 140 1.89 -3.09 -24.35
N GLU A 141 2.32 -3.15 -23.10
CA GLU A 141 3.71 -3.36 -22.73
C GLU A 141 3.79 -4.34 -21.58
N ARG A 142 4.68 -5.33 -21.70
CA ARG A 142 4.75 -6.47 -20.81
C ARG A 142 6.19 -6.83 -20.52
N CYS A 143 6.44 -7.49 -19.40
CA CYS A 143 7.73 -8.08 -19.08
C CYS A 143 8.34 -8.80 -20.29
N GLY A 144 9.58 -8.44 -20.65
CA GLY A 144 10.28 -8.99 -21.81
C GLY A 144 9.95 -8.33 -23.16
N SER A 145 9.17 -7.25 -23.20
CA SER A 145 8.85 -6.51 -24.43
C SER A 145 8.96 -4.99 -24.26
N GLY A 146 9.02 -4.26 -25.37
CA GLY A 146 9.03 -2.80 -25.37
C GLY A 146 10.19 -2.19 -24.60
N SER A 147 9.91 -1.11 -23.85
CA SER A 147 10.91 -0.39 -23.06
C SER A 147 11.44 -1.21 -21.88
N LEU A 148 10.73 -2.26 -21.46
CA LEU A 148 11.16 -3.13 -20.37
C LEU A 148 12.36 -4.00 -20.75
N VAL A 149 12.61 -4.23 -22.04
CA VAL A 149 13.87 -4.86 -22.50
C VAL A 149 15.06 -3.95 -22.20
N ALA A 150 14.93 -2.65 -22.46
CA ALA A 150 15.98 -1.66 -22.15
C ALA A 150 16.17 -1.53 -20.63
N LEU A 151 15.09 -1.56 -19.84
CA LEU A 151 15.19 -1.60 -18.38
C LEU A 151 16.05 -2.75 -17.87
N VAL A 152 15.81 -3.98 -18.37
CA VAL A 152 16.59 -5.16 -17.97
C VAL A 152 18.07 -4.99 -18.33
N GLN A 153 18.36 -4.41 -19.49
CA GLN A 153 19.74 -4.12 -19.92
C GLN A 153 20.41 -3.10 -18.99
N ASP A 154 19.72 -2.03 -18.63
CA ASP A 154 20.25 -0.99 -17.74
C ASP A 154 20.46 -1.53 -16.31
N ILE A 155 19.53 -2.33 -15.78
CA ILE A 155 19.71 -2.99 -14.47
C ILE A 155 20.93 -3.91 -14.50
N LYS A 156 21.08 -4.69 -15.55
CA LYS A 156 22.24 -5.57 -15.71
C LYS A 156 23.55 -4.77 -15.85
N HIS A 157 23.51 -3.65 -16.55
CA HIS A 157 24.66 -2.78 -16.74
C HIS A 157 25.13 -2.13 -15.42
N HIS A 158 24.20 -1.57 -14.64
CA HIS A 158 24.53 -0.84 -13.43
C HIS A 158 24.74 -1.74 -12.21
N LEU A 159 23.97 -2.82 -12.07
CA LEU A 159 23.97 -3.66 -10.87
C LEU A 159 24.57 -5.05 -11.08
N GLY A 160 24.75 -5.50 -12.33
CA GLY A 160 25.14 -6.87 -12.62
C GLY A 160 24.05 -7.90 -12.28
N LEU A 161 22.82 -7.44 -12.04
CA LEU A 161 21.68 -8.28 -11.65
C LEU A 161 20.75 -8.55 -12.83
N THR A 162 20.11 -9.71 -12.81
CA THR A 162 18.94 -9.99 -13.66
C THR A 162 17.69 -9.78 -12.81
N PRO A 163 16.83 -8.81 -13.13
CA PRO A 163 15.63 -8.54 -12.34
C PRO A 163 14.57 -9.63 -12.55
N SER A 164 13.73 -9.85 -11.54
CA SER A 164 12.45 -10.53 -11.72
C SER A 164 11.43 -9.52 -12.23
N CYS A 165 10.49 -9.93 -13.09
CA CYS A 165 9.51 -9.03 -13.68
C CYS A 165 8.12 -9.66 -13.65
N TYR A 166 7.12 -8.89 -13.22
CA TYR A 166 5.75 -9.33 -13.03
C TYR A 166 4.76 -8.33 -13.64
N ASP A 167 3.95 -8.80 -14.59
CA ASP A 167 2.83 -8.03 -15.15
C ASP A 167 1.62 -8.13 -14.21
N ASN A 168 1.13 -6.99 -13.71
CA ASN A 168 -0.03 -6.88 -12.83
C ASN A 168 -0.09 -7.95 -11.70
N PRO A 169 0.95 -8.11 -10.86
CA PRO A 169 0.90 -9.06 -9.75
C PRO A 169 -0.29 -8.74 -8.82
N ASP A 170 -0.82 -9.75 -8.11
CA ASP A 170 -2.09 -9.64 -7.37
C ASP A 170 -2.19 -8.41 -6.47
N MET A 171 -1.13 -8.10 -5.73
CA MET A 171 -1.05 -6.91 -4.87
C MET A 171 -1.25 -5.58 -5.61
N VAL A 172 -0.73 -5.46 -6.83
CA VAL A 172 -0.91 -4.29 -7.69
C VAL A 172 -2.31 -4.34 -8.29
N ARG A 173 -2.74 -5.52 -8.77
CA ARG A 173 -4.06 -5.74 -9.36
C ARG A 173 -5.21 -5.37 -8.42
N PHE A 174 -5.13 -5.73 -7.14
CA PHE A 174 -6.14 -5.36 -6.14
C PHE A 174 -6.30 -3.83 -6.03
N ILE A 175 -5.18 -3.08 -6.00
CA ILE A 175 -5.21 -1.61 -5.96
C ILE A 175 -5.76 -1.03 -7.27
N LEU A 176 -5.42 -1.62 -8.42
CA LEU A 176 -5.97 -1.20 -9.71
C LEU A 176 -7.50 -1.40 -9.77
N CYS A 177 -8.00 -2.50 -9.21
CA CYS A 177 -9.42 -2.83 -9.21
C CYS A 177 -10.26 -1.93 -8.31
N GLU A 178 -9.73 -1.52 -7.16
CA GLU A 178 -10.37 -0.52 -6.30
C GLU A 178 -10.60 0.81 -7.03
N ASN A 179 -9.66 1.20 -7.92
CA ASN A 179 -9.63 2.52 -8.53
C ASN A 179 -10.12 2.57 -9.99
N ASN A 180 -10.79 1.50 -10.47
CA ASN A 180 -11.19 1.34 -11.88
C ASN A 180 -10.02 1.46 -12.89
N GLY A 181 -8.79 1.22 -12.43
CA GLY A 181 -7.59 1.26 -13.26
C GLY A 181 -7.39 0.00 -14.09
N ALA A 182 -7.93 -1.15 -13.68
CA ALA A 182 -7.88 -2.38 -14.46
C ALA A 182 -9.21 -2.64 -15.21
N PRO A 183 -9.17 -3.31 -16.39
CA PRO A 183 -10.38 -3.79 -17.04
C PRO A 183 -11.21 -4.66 -16.09
N SER A 184 -12.54 -4.56 -16.14
CA SER A 184 -13.46 -5.29 -15.24
C SER A 184 -13.19 -6.80 -15.20
N ALA A 185 -12.79 -7.40 -16.34
CA ALA A 185 -12.41 -8.80 -16.43
C ALA A 185 -11.21 -9.18 -15.56
N GLN A 186 -10.24 -8.28 -15.36
CA GLN A 186 -9.08 -8.50 -14.49
C GLN A 186 -9.41 -8.35 -12.99
N CYS A 187 -10.60 -7.81 -12.69
CA CYS A 187 -11.12 -7.57 -11.33
C CYS A 187 -12.20 -8.56 -10.92
N GLN A 188 -12.43 -9.60 -11.73
CA GLN A 188 -13.28 -10.72 -11.35
C GLN A 188 -12.46 -11.65 -10.44
N PHE A 189 -12.81 -11.66 -9.15
CA PHE A 189 -12.26 -12.60 -8.20
C PHE A 189 -13.06 -13.90 -8.25
N ALA A 190 -12.41 -15.03 -7.99
CA ALA A 190 -13.12 -16.30 -7.89
C ALA A 190 -14.19 -16.17 -6.80
N ASN A 191 -15.44 -16.46 -7.15
CA ASN A 191 -16.50 -16.59 -6.15
C ASN A 191 -16.26 -17.89 -5.38
N GLU A 192 -15.45 -17.86 -4.32
CA GLU A 192 -15.42 -18.92 -3.29
C GLU A 192 -16.60 -18.77 -2.32
N PHE A 193 -17.79 -18.56 -2.87
CA PHE A 193 -19.01 -19.02 -2.23
C PHE A 193 -19.47 -20.23 -3.05
N SER A 194 -18.90 -21.39 -2.74
CA SER A 194 -19.74 -22.57 -2.68
C SER A 194 -20.74 -22.30 -1.56
N GLU A 195 -21.85 -21.67 -1.92
CA GLU A 195 -23.04 -21.73 -1.10
C GLU A 195 -23.32 -23.22 -0.92
N SER A 196 -22.96 -23.76 0.24
CA SER A 196 -23.37 -25.09 0.65
C SER A 196 -24.86 -25.02 0.99
N SER A 197 -25.69 -24.70 -0.01
CA SER A 197 -27.15 -24.78 0.04
C SER A 197 -27.64 -26.20 -0.21
N ASP A 198 -26.84 -27.19 0.20
CA ASP A 198 -27.25 -28.58 0.35
C ASP A 198 -27.14 -28.99 1.83
N LEU A 199 -27.87 -28.29 2.70
CA LEU A 199 -28.38 -28.95 3.89
C LEU A 199 -29.68 -29.63 3.45
N PRO A 200 -29.72 -30.97 3.33
CA PRO A 200 -30.93 -31.64 2.88
C PRO A 200 -32.08 -31.33 3.86
N ALA A 201 -33.26 -31.07 3.28
CA ALA A 201 -34.45 -30.60 3.99
C ALA A 201 -34.94 -31.53 5.12
N ASP A 202 -34.35 -32.73 5.24
CA ASP A 202 -34.58 -33.71 6.30
C ASP A 202 -33.88 -33.36 7.63
N LYS A 203 -32.85 -32.49 7.63
CA LYS A 203 -32.09 -32.08 8.84
C LYS A 203 -32.46 -30.69 9.38
N ALA A 204 -33.18 -29.87 8.61
CA ALA A 204 -33.57 -28.52 9.03
C ALA A 204 -34.66 -28.52 10.13
N VAL A 205 -35.55 -29.52 10.11
CA VAL A 205 -36.66 -29.65 11.06
C VAL A 205 -36.20 -29.93 12.50
N PRO A 206 -35.26 -30.87 12.78
CA PRO A 206 -34.82 -31.13 14.15
C PRO A 206 -34.00 -30.00 14.78
N LEU A 207 -33.23 -29.22 14.01
CA LEU A 207 -32.49 -28.07 14.55
C LEU A 207 -33.40 -26.90 14.95
N ALA A 208 -34.42 -26.60 14.14
CA ALA A 208 -35.38 -25.54 14.44
C ALA A 208 -36.18 -25.84 15.72
N LEU A 209 -36.61 -27.09 15.92
CA LEU A 209 -37.25 -27.52 17.17
C LEU A 209 -36.28 -27.48 18.36
N GLY A 210 -35.02 -27.89 18.17
CA GLY A 210 -34.00 -27.88 19.21
C GLY A 210 -33.71 -26.47 19.76
N CYS A 211 -33.64 -25.47 18.88
CA CYS A 211 -33.43 -24.08 19.29
C CYS A 211 -34.63 -23.47 20.03
N LEU A 212 -35.86 -23.79 19.60
CA LEU A 212 -37.07 -23.28 20.26
C LEU A 212 -37.26 -23.90 21.66
N LEU A 213 -37.01 -25.20 21.79
CA LEU A 213 -37.09 -25.90 23.08
C LEU A 213 -35.94 -25.48 24.02
N GLY A 214 -34.72 -25.33 23.50
CA GLY A 214 -33.57 -24.86 24.28
C GLY A 214 -33.74 -23.44 24.81
N GLY A 215 -34.25 -22.52 23.97
CA GLY A 215 -34.55 -21.15 24.37
C GLY A 215 -35.61 -21.06 25.47
N ALA A 216 -36.69 -21.83 25.35
CA ALA A 216 -37.76 -21.86 26.36
C ALA A 216 -37.26 -22.39 27.72
N ILE A 217 -36.43 -23.44 27.72
CA ILE A 217 -35.86 -24.01 28.95
C ILE A 217 -34.96 -22.99 29.66
N LEU A 218 -34.14 -22.25 28.91
CA LEU A 218 -33.25 -21.22 29.47
C LEU A 218 -34.03 -20.07 30.12
N VAL A 219 -35.10 -19.61 29.47
CA VAL A 219 -35.97 -18.55 30.02
C VAL A 219 -36.66 -19.02 31.30
N ILE A 220 -37.19 -20.25 31.32
CA ILE A 220 -37.84 -20.82 32.51
C ILE A 220 -36.82 -20.99 33.65
N ALA A 221 -35.63 -21.51 33.37
CA ALA A 221 -34.58 -21.67 34.37
C ALA A 221 -34.17 -20.32 34.98
N VAL A 222 -33.99 -19.29 34.15
CA VAL A 222 -33.67 -17.93 34.62
C VAL A 222 -34.80 -17.36 35.47
N GLN A 223 -36.07 -17.53 35.08
CA GLN A 223 -37.21 -17.09 35.88
C GLN A 223 -37.28 -17.78 37.24
N GLN A 224 -37.07 -19.10 37.30
CA GLN A 224 -37.06 -19.86 38.55
C GLN A 224 -35.91 -19.41 39.48
N ILE A 225 -34.71 -19.19 38.94
CA ILE A 225 -33.56 -18.67 39.70
C ILE A 225 -33.86 -17.28 40.27
N LEU A 226 -34.48 -16.39 39.48
CA LEU A 226 -34.86 -15.05 39.94
C LEU A 226 -35.93 -15.09 41.04
N LEU A 227 -36.90 -15.99 40.94
CA LEU A 227 -37.91 -16.20 41.99
C LEU A 227 -37.30 -16.75 43.28
N LEU A 228 -36.36 -17.69 43.19
CA LEU A 228 -35.62 -18.21 44.34
C LEU A 228 -34.80 -17.10 45.03
N ARG A 229 -34.11 -16.25 44.26
CA ARG A 229 -33.38 -15.10 44.79
C ARG A 229 -34.30 -14.09 45.50
N LYS A 230 -35.48 -13.80 44.93
CA LYS A 230 -36.49 -12.94 45.58
C LYS A 230 -36.99 -13.56 46.89
N LYS A 231 -37.21 -14.88 46.92
CA LYS A 231 -37.66 -15.60 48.12
C LYS A 231 -36.59 -15.56 49.22
N GLN A 232 -35.31 -15.71 48.86
CA GLN A 232 -34.17 -15.56 49.78
C GLN A 232 -34.01 -14.14 50.31
N ALA A 233 -34.18 -13.12 49.45
CA ALA A 233 -34.13 -11.72 49.86
C ALA A 233 -35.28 -11.34 50.82
N SER A 234 -36.47 -11.94 50.63
CA SER A 234 -37.62 -11.72 51.52
C SER A 234 -37.52 -12.48 52.85
N SER A 235 -36.58 -13.42 52.99
CA SER A 235 -36.42 -14.25 54.21
C SER A 235 -35.19 -13.89 55.04
N GLN A 236 -34.45 -12.83 54.71
CA GLN A 236 -33.43 -12.30 55.61
C GLN A 236 -34.07 -11.48 56.75
N PRO A 237 -33.95 -11.91 58.02
CA PRO A 237 -34.43 -11.14 59.17
C PRO A 237 -33.53 -9.92 59.45
N MET A 238 -34.16 -8.79 59.78
CA MET A 238 -33.50 -7.55 60.25
C MET A 238 -32.47 -7.87 61.34
N ARG A 239 -31.18 -7.65 61.06
CA ARG A 239 -30.17 -7.56 62.13
C ARG A 239 -30.27 -6.19 62.79
N GLN A 240 -30.60 -6.18 64.08
CA GLN A 240 -30.53 -5.02 64.96
C GLN A 240 -29.11 -4.45 65.06
N PRO A 241 -28.96 -3.14 65.31
CA PRO A 241 -27.66 -2.49 65.44
C PRO A 241 -27.01 -2.86 66.79
N LEU A 242 -25.76 -3.29 66.76
CA LEU A 242 -24.96 -3.52 67.96
C LEU A 242 -24.39 -2.18 68.46
N MET A 243 -24.69 -1.90 69.74
CA MET A 243 -24.17 -0.81 70.55
C MET A 243 -22.64 -0.83 70.60
N GLY A 244 -22.03 0.35 70.53
CA GLY A 244 -20.63 0.58 70.83
C GLY A 244 -20.35 0.51 72.34
N TYR A 245 -19.35 -0.30 72.69
CA TYR A 245 -18.43 -0.14 73.82
C TYR A 245 -17.06 -0.05 73.14
N GLY A 246 -16.20 0.95 73.34
CA GLY A 246 -15.71 1.46 74.60
C GLY A 246 -14.19 1.28 74.59
N ALA A 247 -13.46 2.35 74.30
CA ALA A 247 -12.06 2.60 74.65
C ALA A 247 -11.85 4.12 74.63
#